data_AF-A0A1G2F4H5-F1
#
_entry.id   AF-A0A1G2F4H5-F1
#
_cell.length_a   1.000
_cell.length_b   1.000
_cell.length_c   1.000
_cell.angle_alpha   90.00
_cell.angle_beta   90.00
_cell.angle_gamma   90.00
#
_symmetry.space_group_name_H-M   'P 1'
#
loop_
_entity.id
_entity.type
_entity.pdbx_description
1 polymer ?
#
loop_
_entity_poly.entity_id
_entity_poly.type
_entity_poly.pdbx_seq_one_letter_code
_entity_poly.pdbx_strand_id
1 'polypeptide(L)'
;MLSPRQQAAELINKSQNILIVLPKDHNADCLGTGLALTMLGQDLGKKIDFLAQEPIQEKLLFLPGLENVKNEILSVRDFIISIDTSQKPIKQLRYETKDSILKIYLGTTDKIEEKDIKLEPGPFIYDAVAVIGAPDLETLSPFYEKYTDLFFEKSILNIDYHSANEYFGEVNLVEPTASSCAEIVAGFLNSFFPNQITQTIATCLLAGIIAETQSFQKINTTPQTFNLASLLIANGAQKEQIIQALYKTKPLNSLKLWGRLLNRLDWQEEKKLAWTEADTIDFEKTNTSSDDLYFVLEEMNELLPQSYATAI
;
A
#
# COMPACT_ATOMS: atom_id res chain seq x y z
N MET A 1 -15.76 -4.13 26.51
CA MET A 1 -15.57 -4.32 25.06
C MET A 1 -14.20 -3.73 24.72
N LEU A 2 -13.37 -4.42 23.94
CA LEU A 2 -12.03 -3.93 23.57
C LEU A 2 -12.15 -2.73 22.64
N SER A 3 -11.24 -1.76 22.76
CA SER A 3 -11.15 -0.64 21.81
C SER A 3 -10.66 -1.14 20.44
N PRO A 4 -10.91 -0.40 19.34
CA PRO A 4 -10.41 -0.80 18.01
C PRO A 4 -8.90 -1.06 17.99
N ARG A 5 -8.10 -0.23 18.69
CA ARG A 5 -6.65 -0.43 18.83
C ARG A 5 -6.30 -1.70 19.60
N GLN A 6 -7.06 -2.06 20.64
CA GLN A 6 -6.87 -3.33 21.34
C GLN A 6 -7.24 -4.53 20.45
N GLN A 7 -8.33 -4.44 19.70
CA GLN A 7 -8.74 -5.48 18.74
C GLN A 7 -7.68 -5.67 17.65
N ALA A 8 -7.08 -4.59 17.15
CA ALA A 8 -6.01 -4.65 16.15
C ALA A 8 -4.74 -5.32 16.71
N ALA A 9 -4.35 -4.98 17.95
CA ALA A 9 -3.23 -5.63 18.61
C ALA A 9 -3.49 -7.14 18.82
N GLU A 10 -4.70 -7.52 19.23
CA GLU A 10 -5.09 -8.93 19.36
C GLU A 10 -5.09 -9.66 18.01
N LEU A 11 -5.63 -9.04 16.95
CA LEU A 11 -5.65 -9.60 15.61
C LEU A 11 -4.23 -9.82 15.08
N ILE A 12 -3.35 -8.82 15.20
CA ILE A 12 -1.94 -8.96 14.82
C ILE A 12 -1.30 -10.08 15.63
N ASN A 13 -1.47 -10.12 16.96
CA ASN A 13 -0.83 -11.12 17.81
C ASN A 13 -1.30 -12.56 17.53
N LYS A 14 -2.60 -12.78 17.28
CA LYS A 14 -3.16 -14.12 16.99
C LYS A 14 -2.79 -14.64 15.59
N SER A 15 -2.60 -13.73 14.63
CA SER A 15 -2.26 -14.05 13.25
C SER A 15 -0.79 -14.44 13.06
N GLN A 16 -0.52 -15.35 12.13
CA GLN A 16 0.82 -15.82 11.75
C GLN A 16 1.17 -15.47 10.31
N ASN A 17 0.20 -15.53 9.40
CA ASN A 17 0.37 -15.20 7.98
C ASN A 17 -0.58 -14.07 7.60
N ILE A 18 -0.06 -12.85 7.44
CA ILE A 18 -0.87 -11.66 7.16
C ILE A 18 -0.56 -11.18 5.74
N LEU A 19 -1.61 -10.91 4.97
CA LEU A 19 -1.50 -10.19 3.70
C LEU A 19 -1.80 -8.72 3.93
N ILE A 20 -0.90 -7.82 3.54
CA ILE A 20 -1.15 -6.37 3.49
C ILE A 20 -1.47 -6.00 2.04
N VAL A 21 -2.55 -5.27 1.82
CA VAL A 21 -3.00 -4.85 0.48
C VAL A 21 -3.20 -3.34 0.44
N LEU A 22 -2.63 -2.68 -0.57
CA LEU A 22 -2.88 -1.27 -0.87
C LEU A 22 -3.89 -1.09 -2.02
N PRO A 23 -4.58 0.06 -2.06
CA PRO A 23 -5.33 0.50 -3.25
C PRO A 23 -4.39 0.74 -4.43
N LYS A 24 -4.93 0.78 -5.66
CA LYS A 24 -4.12 1.00 -6.87
C LYS A 24 -3.36 2.33 -6.83
N ASP A 25 -4.06 3.40 -6.48
CA ASP A 25 -3.56 4.77 -6.37
C ASP A 25 -2.79 5.04 -5.06
N HIS A 26 -2.18 3.99 -4.49
CA HIS A 26 -1.37 4.10 -3.29
C HIS A 26 -0.33 5.22 -3.38
N ASN A 27 -0.14 5.89 -2.26
CA ASN A 27 0.75 7.03 -2.12
C ASN A 27 1.80 6.77 -1.02
N ALA A 28 2.57 7.80 -0.66
CA ALA A 28 3.59 7.71 0.38
C ALA A 28 3.04 7.27 1.75
N ASP A 29 1.79 7.64 2.06
CA ASP A 29 1.13 7.27 3.32
C ASP A 29 0.76 5.79 3.36
N CYS A 30 0.02 5.32 2.36
CA CYS A 30 -0.34 3.91 2.25
C CYS A 30 0.91 3.01 2.22
N LEU A 31 1.89 3.37 1.38
CA LEU A 31 3.13 2.61 1.24
C LEU A 31 3.98 2.62 2.52
N GLY A 32 4.20 3.79 3.12
CA GLY A 32 4.96 3.93 4.36
C GLY A 32 4.30 3.17 5.52
N THR A 33 2.99 3.22 5.61
CA THR A 33 2.21 2.48 6.61
C THR A 33 2.33 0.96 6.41
N GLY A 34 2.19 0.48 5.18
CA GLY A 34 2.33 -0.95 4.86
C GLY A 34 3.75 -1.48 5.11
N LEU A 35 4.79 -0.71 4.76
CA LEU A 35 6.18 -1.04 5.08
C LEU A 35 6.42 -1.13 6.59
N ALA A 36 5.89 -0.18 7.35
CA ALA A 36 6.00 -0.17 8.81
C ALA A 36 5.36 -1.41 9.45
N LEU A 37 4.15 -1.77 9.01
CA LEU A 37 3.46 -2.98 9.49
C LEU A 37 4.13 -4.27 9.02
N THR A 38 4.73 -4.27 7.83
CA THR A 38 5.53 -5.39 7.33
C THR A 38 6.73 -5.66 8.24
N MET A 39 7.51 -4.63 8.53
CA MET A 39 8.68 -4.74 9.42
C MET A 39 8.28 -5.09 10.85
N LEU A 40 7.17 -4.53 11.37
CA LEU A 40 6.62 -4.94 12.66
C LEU A 40 6.29 -6.44 12.67
N GLY A 41 5.57 -6.92 11.66
CA GLY A 41 5.19 -8.33 11.57
C GLY A 41 6.41 -9.25 11.53
N GLN A 42 7.44 -8.87 10.77
CA GLN A 42 8.70 -9.60 10.71
C GLN A 42 9.42 -9.64 12.06
N ASP A 43 9.49 -8.52 12.79
CA ASP A 43 10.08 -8.47 14.15
C ASP A 43 9.30 -9.35 15.14
N LEU A 44 7.98 -9.45 14.98
CA LEU A 44 7.12 -10.34 15.75
C LEU A 44 7.16 -11.80 15.29
N GLY A 45 8.02 -12.16 14.33
CA GLY A 45 8.18 -13.53 13.81
C GLY A 45 7.05 -14.01 12.91
N LYS A 46 6.27 -13.09 12.33
CA LYS A 46 5.13 -13.37 11.44
C LYS A 46 5.58 -13.40 9.98
N LYS A 47 4.83 -14.10 9.14
CA LYS A 47 4.99 -14.02 7.68
C LYS A 47 4.07 -12.95 7.13
N ILE A 48 4.67 -11.94 6.50
CA ILE A 48 3.93 -10.84 5.88
C ILE A 48 4.18 -10.88 4.38
N ASP A 49 3.10 -10.92 3.61
CA ASP A 49 3.13 -10.56 2.20
C ASP A 49 2.55 -9.17 2.04
N PHE A 50 3.22 -8.32 1.26
CA PHE A 50 2.80 -6.94 1.06
C PHE A 50 2.59 -6.65 -0.42
N LEU A 51 1.34 -6.38 -0.79
CA LEU A 51 0.92 -6.16 -2.17
C LEU A 51 0.68 -4.67 -2.43
N ALA A 52 1.41 -4.12 -3.41
CA ALA A 52 1.10 -2.86 -4.08
C ALA A 52 0.87 -3.15 -5.57
N GLN A 53 -0.34 -2.92 -6.06
CA GLN A 53 -0.75 -3.39 -7.39
C GLN A 53 -0.12 -2.58 -8.54
N GLU A 54 0.20 -1.31 -8.28
CA GLU A 54 0.82 -0.42 -9.25
C GLU A 54 2.31 -0.21 -8.94
N PRO A 55 3.13 0.23 -9.92
CA PRO A 55 4.53 0.55 -9.69
C PRO A 55 4.73 1.63 -8.63
N ILE A 56 5.75 1.45 -7.80
CA ILE A 56 6.14 2.43 -6.78
C ILE A 56 6.74 3.65 -7.47
N GLN A 57 6.24 4.84 -7.11
CA GLN A 57 6.72 6.11 -7.65
C GLN A 57 8.21 6.35 -7.34
N GLU A 58 8.96 6.92 -8.29
CA GLU A 58 10.41 7.13 -8.17
C GLU A 58 10.80 7.90 -6.89
N LYS A 59 10.02 8.93 -6.54
CA LYS A 59 10.21 9.74 -5.33
C LYS A 59 10.04 8.97 -4.01
N LEU A 60 9.53 7.74 -4.05
CA LEU A 60 9.33 6.87 -2.88
C LEU A 60 10.38 5.75 -2.78
N LEU A 61 11.27 5.61 -3.77
CA LEU A 61 12.29 4.56 -3.80
C LEU A 61 13.35 4.67 -2.68
N PHE A 62 13.33 5.77 -1.92
CA PHE A 62 14.19 5.96 -0.75
C PHE A 62 13.68 5.24 0.50
N LEU A 63 12.41 4.79 0.51
CA LEU A 63 11.80 4.16 1.68
C LEU A 63 12.50 2.82 1.99
N PRO A 64 12.81 2.53 3.27
CA PRO A 64 13.38 1.24 3.63
C PRO A 64 12.34 0.10 3.54
N GLY A 65 12.78 -1.09 3.15
CA GLY A 65 11.94 -2.29 3.13
C GLY A 65 11.18 -2.52 1.83
N LEU A 66 11.46 -1.76 0.77
CA LEU A 66 10.79 -1.88 -0.54
C LEU A 66 10.98 -3.26 -1.19
N GLU A 67 12.04 -3.97 -0.85
CA GLU A 67 12.29 -5.36 -1.27
C GLU A 67 11.19 -6.34 -0.80
N ASN A 68 10.39 -5.96 0.19
CA ASN A 68 9.27 -6.76 0.68
C ASN A 68 7.97 -6.52 -0.11
N VAL A 69 7.93 -5.48 -0.96
CA VAL A 69 6.74 -5.14 -1.74
C VAL A 69 6.68 -6.03 -2.97
N LYS A 70 5.52 -6.67 -3.16
CA LYS A 70 5.19 -7.47 -4.33
C LYS A 70 4.19 -6.72 -5.18
N ASN A 71 4.34 -6.83 -6.49
CA ASN A 71 3.35 -6.35 -7.47
C ASN A 71 2.24 -7.37 -7.75
N GLU A 72 2.47 -8.64 -7.40
CA GLU A 72 1.49 -9.70 -7.55
C GLU A 72 1.59 -10.74 -6.43
N ILE A 73 0.46 -11.38 -6.13
CA ILE A 73 0.38 -12.55 -5.25
C ILE A 73 0.10 -13.78 -6.12
N LEU A 74 1.04 -14.72 -6.11
CA LEU A 74 0.97 -15.94 -6.93
C LEU A 74 -0.23 -16.82 -6.56
N SER A 75 -0.47 -17.01 -5.27
CA SER A 75 -1.64 -17.72 -4.76
C SER A 75 -2.03 -17.21 -3.37
N VAL A 76 -3.33 -17.20 -3.08
CA VAL A 76 -3.88 -16.86 -1.76
C VAL A 76 -4.31 -18.10 -0.96
N ARG A 77 -4.41 -19.27 -1.62
CA ARG A 77 -4.79 -20.54 -1.01
C ARG A 77 -4.11 -21.71 -1.69
N ASP A 78 -3.96 -22.80 -0.95
CA ASP A 78 -3.49 -24.04 -1.54
C ASP A 78 -4.54 -24.61 -2.50
N PHE A 79 -4.11 -25.46 -3.43
CA PHE A 79 -4.99 -26.27 -4.26
C PHE A 79 -4.68 -27.74 -3.97
N ILE A 80 -5.72 -28.52 -3.63
CA ILE A 80 -5.55 -29.88 -3.15
C ILE A 80 -6.03 -30.86 -4.22
N ILE A 81 -5.20 -31.87 -4.47
CA ILE A 81 -5.56 -33.07 -5.22
C ILE A 81 -5.76 -34.19 -4.18
N SER A 82 -7.01 -34.49 -3.86
CA SER A 82 -7.39 -35.53 -2.89
C SER A 82 -7.63 -36.85 -3.59
N ILE A 83 -7.16 -37.95 -3.00
CA ILE A 83 -7.34 -39.31 -3.52
C ILE A 83 -7.94 -40.20 -2.43
N ASP A 84 -9.07 -40.86 -2.74
CA ASP A 84 -9.69 -41.81 -1.81
C ASP A 84 -8.83 -43.08 -1.70
N THR A 85 -8.27 -43.30 -0.51
CA THR A 85 -7.38 -44.43 -0.21
C THR A 85 -8.06 -45.53 0.61
N SER A 86 -9.35 -45.40 0.92
CA SER A 86 -10.08 -46.31 1.83
C SER A 86 -10.04 -47.77 1.40
N GLN A 87 -10.06 -48.03 0.10
CA GLN A 87 -9.98 -49.37 -0.50
C GLN A 87 -8.69 -49.58 -1.31
N LYS A 88 -7.87 -48.54 -1.49
CA LYS A 88 -6.75 -48.49 -2.46
C LYS A 88 -5.53 -47.77 -1.86
N PRO A 89 -4.73 -48.44 -1.01
CA PRO A 89 -3.63 -47.79 -0.33
C PRO A 89 -2.50 -47.40 -1.29
N ILE A 90 -2.07 -46.14 -1.22
CA ILE A 90 -0.91 -45.62 -1.96
C ILE A 90 0.37 -45.99 -1.19
N LYS A 91 1.20 -46.86 -1.75
CA LYS A 91 2.45 -47.35 -1.13
C LYS A 91 3.66 -46.48 -1.47
N GLN A 92 3.62 -45.80 -2.61
CA GLN A 92 4.70 -44.94 -3.07
C GLN A 92 4.12 -43.73 -3.82
N LEU A 93 4.70 -42.56 -3.58
CA LEU A 93 4.43 -41.35 -4.33
C LEU A 93 5.75 -40.81 -4.87
N ARG A 94 5.79 -40.52 -6.17
CA ARG A 94 6.87 -39.77 -6.81
C ARG A 94 6.27 -38.81 -7.83
N TYR A 95 6.92 -37.69 -8.08
CA TYR A 95 6.48 -36.75 -9.11
C TYR A 95 7.65 -36.35 -10.02
N GLU A 96 7.35 -36.01 -11.26
CA GLU A 96 8.30 -35.36 -12.17
C GLU A 96 7.59 -34.20 -12.87
N THR A 97 8.33 -33.12 -13.12
CA THR A 97 7.86 -32.02 -13.97
C THR A 97 8.69 -32.05 -15.24
N LYS A 98 8.04 -32.34 -16.37
CA LYS A 98 8.68 -32.36 -17.70
C LYS A 98 7.72 -31.81 -18.74
N ASP A 99 8.22 -30.98 -19.65
CA ASP A 99 7.44 -30.37 -20.74
C ASP A 99 6.20 -29.60 -20.24
N SER A 100 6.36 -28.86 -19.14
CA SER A 100 5.29 -28.12 -18.43
C SER A 100 4.14 -28.99 -17.91
N ILE A 101 4.33 -30.31 -17.83
CA ILE A 101 3.36 -31.25 -17.26
C ILE A 101 3.92 -31.78 -15.94
N LEU A 102 3.17 -31.57 -14.86
CA LEU A 102 3.40 -32.25 -13.59
C LEU A 102 2.79 -33.65 -13.67
N LYS A 103 3.64 -34.69 -13.65
CA LYS A 103 3.20 -36.09 -13.58
C LYS A 103 3.39 -36.60 -12.17
N ILE A 104 2.31 -37.06 -11.56
CA ILE A 104 2.32 -37.72 -10.25
C ILE A 104 2.19 -39.22 -10.50
N TYR A 105 3.17 -40.00 -10.03
CA TYR A 105 3.12 -41.46 -10.10
C TYR A 105 2.77 -42.02 -8.73
N LEU A 106 1.73 -42.85 -8.71
CA LEU A 106 1.21 -43.48 -7.50
C LEU A 106 1.45 -44.98 -7.61
N GLY A 107 2.26 -45.52 -6.70
CA GLY A 107 2.45 -46.96 -6.53
C GLY A 107 1.30 -47.56 -5.74
N THR A 108 0.34 -48.17 -6.43
CA THR A 108 -0.86 -48.78 -5.85
C THR A 108 -0.99 -50.24 -6.31
N THR A 109 -1.62 -51.09 -5.50
CA THR A 109 -2.00 -52.46 -5.89
C THR A 109 -3.22 -52.48 -6.80
N ASP A 110 -4.12 -51.52 -6.61
CA ASP A 110 -5.42 -51.46 -7.26
C ASP A 110 -5.49 -50.23 -8.18
N LYS A 111 -6.27 -50.34 -9.25
CA LYS A 111 -6.42 -49.26 -10.23
C LYS A 111 -7.13 -48.06 -9.60
N ILE A 112 -6.50 -46.88 -9.65
CA ILE A 112 -7.13 -45.60 -9.32
C ILE A 112 -7.94 -45.14 -10.54
N GLU A 113 -9.19 -44.74 -10.30
CA GLU A 113 -10.12 -44.22 -11.29
C GLU A 113 -10.38 -42.73 -11.05
N GLU A 114 -10.88 -42.01 -12.06
CA GLU A 114 -11.12 -40.56 -11.97
C GLU A 114 -12.04 -40.19 -10.80
N LYS A 115 -13.06 -41.01 -10.52
CA LYS A 115 -13.98 -40.82 -9.38
C LYS A 115 -13.29 -40.86 -8.00
N ASP A 116 -12.10 -41.46 -7.93
CA ASP A 116 -11.32 -41.55 -6.70
C ASP A 116 -10.48 -40.28 -6.47
N ILE A 117 -10.39 -39.40 -7.48
CA ILE A 117 -9.61 -38.16 -7.44
C ILE A 117 -10.56 -36.96 -7.35
N LYS A 118 -10.31 -36.06 -6.41
CA LYS A 118 -11.02 -34.79 -6.28
C LYS A 118 -10.04 -33.64 -6.36
N LEU A 119 -10.46 -32.60 -7.07
CA LEU A 119 -9.79 -31.31 -7.10
C LEU A 119 -10.58 -30.36 -6.23
N GLU A 120 -9.95 -29.85 -5.19
CA GLU A 120 -10.63 -28.97 -4.24
C GLU A 120 -9.74 -27.81 -3.81
N PRO A 121 -10.35 -26.64 -3.53
CA PRO A 121 -9.61 -25.52 -3.02
C PRO A 121 -9.14 -25.83 -1.59
N GLY A 122 -7.84 -25.71 -1.36
CA GLY A 122 -7.22 -25.90 -0.06
C GLY A 122 -7.43 -24.72 0.89
N PRO A 123 -6.86 -24.77 2.10
CA PRO A 123 -6.94 -23.66 3.03
C PRO A 123 -6.27 -22.40 2.45
N PHE A 124 -6.77 -21.24 2.83
CA PHE A 124 -6.07 -19.99 2.59
C PHE A 124 -4.72 -19.97 3.31
N ILE A 125 -3.72 -19.40 2.63
CA ILE A 125 -2.36 -19.22 3.16
C ILE A 125 -2.38 -18.20 4.29
N TYR A 126 -3.20 -17.15 4.14
CA TYR A 126 -3.33 -16.05 5.09
C TYR A 126 -4.43 -16.33 6.11
N ASP A 127 -4.19 -15.91 7.35
CA ASP A 127 -5.16 -15.95 8.43
C ASP A 127 -5.78 -14.58 8.72
N ALA A 128 -5.16 -13.49 8.25
CA ALA A 128 -5.74 -12.15 8.24
C ALA A 128 -5.28 -11.33 7.02
N VAL A 129 -6.07 -10.32 6.68
CA VAL A 129 -5.76 -9.32 5.65
C VAL A 129 -5.74 -7.94 6.30
N ALA A 130 -4.71 -7.15 6.08
CA ALA A 130 -4.68 -5.74 6.44
C ALA A 130 -4.86 -4.88 5.18
N VAL A 131 -5.87 -4.03 5.17
CA VAL A 131 -6.17 -3.10 4.08
C VAL A 131 -5.85 -1.69 4.56
N ILE A 132 -5.07 -0.95 3.78
CA ILE A 132 -4.56 0.36 4.18
C ILE A 132 -4.98 1.42 3.17
N GLY A 133 -5.66 2.46 3.64
CA GLY A 133 -5.98 3.66 2.85
C GLY A 133 -7.02 3.45 1.76
N ALA A 134 -7.83 2.39 1.86
CA ALA A 134 -8.95 2.14 0.96
C ALA A 134 -10.28 2.42 1.69
N PRO A 135 -11.15 3.30 1.16
CA PRO A 135 -12.45 3.59 1.78
C PRO A 135 -13.43 2.42 1.68
N ASP A 136 -13.27 1.57 0.67
CA ASP A 136 -14.10 0.39 0.40
C ASP A 136 -13.24 -0.73 -0.22
N LEU A 137 -13.80 -1.94 -0.31
CA LEU A 137 -13.11 -3.08 -0.91
C LEU A 137 -12.99 -2.97 -2.44
N GLU A 138 -13.88 -2.22 -3.09
CA GLU A 138 -13.88 -2.04 -4.55
C GLU A 138 -12.65 -1.25 -5.02
N THR A 139 -12.13 -0.36 -4.19
CA THR A 139 -10.89 0.39 -4.42
C THR A 139 -9.68 -0.56 -4.57
N LEU A 140 -9.77 -1.81 -4.10
CA LEU A 140 -8.73 -2.83 -4.25
C LEU A 140 -8.82 -3.61 -5.58
N SER A 141 -9.80 -3.35 -6.44
CA SER A 141 -9.96 -4.05 -7.73
C SER A 141 -8.76 -3.80 -8.65
N PRO A 142 -8.24 -4.84 -9.36
CA PRO A 142 -8.86 -6.15 -9.59
C PRO A 142 -8.50 -7.21 -8.55
N PHE A 143 -7.64 -6.92 -7.57
CA PHE A 143 -7.22 -7.93 -6.60
C PHE A 143 -8.39 -8.45 -5.76
N TYR A 144 -9.27 -7.54 -5.30
CA TYR A 144 -10.48 -7.91 -4.58
C TYR A 144 -11.40 -8.80 -5.42
N GLU A 145 -11.75 -8.39 -6.65
CA GLU A 145 -12.61 -9.19 -7.55
C GLU A 145 -12.08 -10.60 -7.81
N LYS A 146 -10.74 -10.74 -7.91
CA LYS A 146 -10.10 -12.03 -8.16
C LYS A 146 -10.14 -12.97 -6.95
N TYR A 147 -10.12 -12.41 -5.73
CA TYR A 147 -9.98 -13.16 -4.50
C TYR A 147 -11.07 -12.83 -3.47
N THR A 148 -12.29 -12.58 -3.94
CA THR A 148 -13.44 -12.20 -3.12
C THR A 148 -13.63 -13.09 -1.88
N ASP A 149 -13.52 -14.41 -2.03
CA ASP A 149 -13.65 -15.37 -0.92
C ASP A 149 -12.65 -15.12 0.22
N LEU A 150 -11.43 -14.64 -0.08
CA LEU A 150 -10.43 -14.31 0.93
C LEU A 150 -10.95 -13.22 1.87
N PHE A 151 -11.58 -12.18 1.32
CA PHE A 151 -12.08 -11.03 2.07
C PHE A 151 -13.38 -11.36 2.82
N PHE A 152 -14.14 -12.36 2.38
CA PHE A 152 -15.32 -12.84 3.11
C PHE A 152 -14.97 -13.84 4.23
N GLU A 153 -13.94 -14.68 4.05
CA GLU A 153 -13.61 -15.75 4.99
C GLU A 153 -12.52 -15.39 6.03
N LYS A 154 -11.70 -14.36 5.78
CA LYS A 154 -10.60 -13.96 6.67
C LYS A 154 -10.86 -12.65 7.37
N SER A 155 -10.35 -12.55 8.60
CA SER A 155 -10.43 -11.33 9.40
C SER A 155 -9.68 -10.20 8.69
N ILE A 156 -10.38 -9.08 8.48
CA ILE A 156 -9.82 -7.88 7.88
C ILE A 156 -9.48 -6.86 8.97
N LEU A 157 -8.25 -6.36 8.95
CA LEU A 157 -7.81 -5.14 9.63
C LEU A 157 -7.86 -3.98 8.64
N ASN A 158 -8.89 -3.13 8.75
CA ASN A 158 -9.06 -1.94 7.94
C ASN A 158 -8.39 -0.73 8.63
N ILE A 159 -7.43 -0.09 7.97
CA ILE A 159 -6.69 1.07 8.47
C ILE A 159 -6.93 2.22 7.50
N ASP A 160 -7.63 3.24 7.95
CA ASP A 160 -7.97 4.37 7.08
C ASP A 160 -8.28 5.65 7.87
N TYR A 161 -8.26 6.79 7.20
CA TYR A 161 -8.68 8.08 7.78
C TYR A 161 -9.70 8.82 6.88
N HIS A 162 -10.09 8.25 5.75
CA HIS A 162 -11.11 8.85 4.91
C HIS A 162 -12.49 8.83 5.59
N SER A 163 -13.19 9.97 5.57
CA SER A 163 -14.54 10.06 6.13
C SER A 163 -15.57 9.19 5.40
N ALA A 164 -15.27 8.79 4.16
CA ALA A 164 -16.12 7.94 3.33
C ALA A 164 -15.91 6.44 3.56
N ASN A 165 -15.00 6.05 4.47
CA ASN A 165 -14.70 4.64 4.72
C ASN A 165 -15.94 3.86 5.19
N GLU A 166 -16.14 2.65 4.65
CA GLU A 166 -17.31 1.80 4.90
C GLU A 166 -17.19 0.94 6.16
N TYR A 167 -16.06 0.97 6.86
CA TYR A 167 -15.77 0.15 8.04
C TYR A 167 -15.94 -1.36 7.76
N PHE A 168 -15.49 -1.81 6.59
CA PHE A 168 -15.67 -3.17 6.08
C PHE A 168 -14.85 -4.26 6.81
N GLY A 169 -13.96 -3.87 7.74
CA GLY A 169 -13.13 -4.80 8.48
C GLY A 169 -13.85 -5.49 9.64
N GLU A 170 -13.35 -6.68 10.04
CA GLU A 170 -13.67 -7.22 11.39
C GLU A 170 -13.12 -6.28 12.46
N VAL A 171 -11.94 -5.70 12.20
CA VAL A 171 -11.30 -4.68 13.03
C VAL A 171 -11.09 -3.43 12.17
N ASN A 172 -11.59 -2.28 12.64
CA ASN A 172 -11.51 -1.02 11.93
C ASN A 172 -10.70 0.01 12.75
N LEU A 173 -9.45 0.25 12.36
CA LEU A 173 -8.62 1.37 12.80
C LEU A 173 -8.87 2.57 11.88
N VAL A 174 -10.09 3.09 11.94
CA VAL A 174 -10.52 4.20 11.11
C VAL A 174 -10.66 5.46 11.97
N GLU A 175 -9.81 6.47 11.74
CA GLU A 175 -9.79 7.71 12.53
C GLU A 175 -9.91 8.94 11.60
N PRO A 176 -11.13 9.42 11.29
CA PRO A 176 -11.34 10.53 10.34
C PRO A 176 -10.70 11.88 10.72
N THR A 177 -10.27 12.01 11.98
CA THR A 177 -9.57 13.20 12.49
C THR A 177 -8.06 13.12 12.39
N ALA A 178 -7.51 11.94 12.05
CA ALA A 178 -6.08 11.77 11.83
C ALA A 178 -5.65 12.43 10.51
N SER A 179 -4.38 12.82 10.39
CA SER A 179 -3.88 13.42 9.15
C SER A 179 -3.57 12.40 8.06
N SER A 180 -3.41 11.12 8.43
CA SER A 180 -2.88 10.04 7.58
C SER A 180 -3.04 8.67 8.25
N CYS A 181 -2.99 7.59 7.46
CA CYS A 181 -2.87 6.22 7.98
C CYS A 181 -1.59 6.03 8.81
N ALA A 182 -0.51 6.67 8.42
CA ALA A 182 0.76 6.65 9.11
C ALA A 182 0.68 7.28 10.51
N GLU A 183 -0.13 8.33 10.69
CA GLU A 183 -0.42 8.89 12.02
C GLU A 183 -1.15 7.85 12.90
N ILE A 184 -2.17 7.20 12.35
CA ILE A 184 -2.94 6.16 13.06
C ILE A 184 -2.02 5.04 13.50
N VAL A 185 -1.20 4.52 12.58
CA VAL A 185 -0.27 3.42 12.86
C VAL A 185 0.86 3.86 13.79
N ALA A 186 1.40 5.07 13.68
CA ALA A 186 2.38 5.58 14.65
C ALA A 186 1.82 5.64 16.08
N GLY A 187 0.58 6.13 16.23
CA GLY A 187 -0.11 6.14 17.52
C GLY A 187 -0.40 4.73 18.06
N PHE A 188 -0.77 3.80 17.18
CA PHE A 188 -0.98 2.40 17.51
C PHE A 188 0.32 1.72 17.95
N LEU A 189 1.42 1.83 17.20
CA LEU A 189 2.70 1.24 17.58
C LEU A 189 3.22 1.82 18.88
N ASN A 190 3.11 3.14 19.08
CA ASN A 190 3.54 3.77 20.33
C ASN A 190 2.79 3.21 21.55
N SER A 191 1.54 2.78 21.36
CA SER A 191 0.70 2.26 22.45
C SER A 191 0.91 0.77 22.72
N PHE A 192 1.16 -0.04 21.69
CA PHE A 192 1.16 -1.52 21.81
C PHE A 192 2.50 -2.17 21.48
N PHE A 193 3.35 -1.52 20.70
CA PHE A 193 4.64 -2.02 20.22
C PHE A 193 5.74 -0.92 20.26
N PRO A 194 5.92 -0.18 21.38
CA PRO A 194 6.81 0.98 21.39
C PRO A 194 8.27 0.62 21.13
N ASN A 195 8.70 -0.58 21.54
CA ASN A 195 10.07 -1.05 21.34
C ASN A 195 10.36 -1.47 19.88
N GLN A 196 9.32 -1.60 19.06
CA GLN A 196 9.41 -1.98 17.66
C GLN A 196 9.53 -0.77 16.73
N ILE A 197 9.42 0.46 17.24
CA ILE A 197 9.56 1.67 16.43
C ILE A 197 11.06 1.91 16.15
N THR A 198 11.62 1.12 15.26
CA THR A 198 13.01 1.26 14.78
C THR A 198 13.14 2.48 13.87
N GLN A 199 14.38 2.90 13.58
CA GLN A 199 14.67 3.96 12.62
C GLN A 199 14.00 3.73 11.25
N THR A 200 13.93 2.49 10.75
CA THR A 200 13.33 2.19 9.45
C THR A 200 11.82 2.34 9.48
N ILE A 201 11.15 1.77 10.50
CA ILE A 201 9.71 1.95 10.73
C ILE A 201 9.38 3.44 10.93
N ALA A 202 10.19 4.14 11.73
CA ALA A 202 10.00 5.55 12.01
C ALA A 202 10.14 6.41 10.74
N THR A 203 11.09 6.08 9.86
CA THR A 203 11.27 6.74 8.56
C THR A 203 10.05 6.55 7.66
N CYS A 204 9.52 5.32 7.55
CA CYS A 204 8.34 5.04 6.73
C CYS A 204 7.09 5.79 7.21
N LEU A 205 6.82 5.75 8.52
CA LEU A 205 5.66 6.44 9.09
C LEU A 205 5.81 7.97 8.98
N LEU A 206 7.01 8.51 9.24
CA LEU A 206 7.23 9.95 9.12
C LEU A 206 7.08 10.42 7.67
N ALA A 207 7.51 9.62 6.70
CA ALA A 207 7.32 9.92 5.28
C ALA A 207 5.83 10.03 4.91
N GLY A 208 5.00 9.10 5.39
CA GLY A 208 3.55 9.16 5.18
C GLY A 208 2.91 10.40 5.79
N ILE A 209 3.23 10.70 7.06
CA ILE A 209 2.73 11.91 7.74
C ILE A 209 3.15 13.17 6.99
N ILE A 210 4.43 13.28 6.62
CA ILE A 210 4.95 14.46 5.92
C ILE A 210 4.27 14.63 4.56
N ALA A 211 4.14 13.56 3.79
CA ALA A 211 3.50 13.62 2.48
C ALA A 211 2.04 14.08 2.59
N GLU A 212 1.24 13.44 3.45
CA GLU A 212 -0.18 13.74 3.58
C GLU A 212 -0.46 15.11 4.18
N THR A 213 0.39 15.60 5.08
CA THR A 213 0.23 16.93 5.66
C THR A 213 0.83 18.05 4.81
N GLN A 214 1.44 17.72 3.66
CA GLN A 214 2.25 18.66 2.87
C GLN A 214 3.33 19.33 3.74
N SER A 215 4.09 18.52 4.48
CA SER A 215 5.05 19.00 5.49
C SER A 215 4.38 19.91 6.53
N PHE A 216 3.27 19.45 7.12
CA PHE A 216 2.53 20.10 8.21
C PHE A 216 1.82 21.42 7.83
N GLN A 217 1.51 21.60 6.55
CA GLN A 217 0.84 22.80 6.02
C GLN A 217 -0.69 22.65 5.94
N LYS A 218 -1.21 21.42 5.82
CA LYS A 218 -2.66 21.19 5.73
C LYS A 218 -3.36 21.51 7.06
N ILE A 219 -4.59 22.03 6.97
CA ILE A 219 -5.42 22.45 8.11
C ILE A 219 -5.82 21.30 9.06
N ASN A 220 -5.85 20.07 8.56
CA ASN A 220 -6.13 18.87 9.35
C ASN A 220 -4.91 18.35 10.13
N THR A 221 -3.77 19.04 10.10
CA THR A 221 -2.61 18.71 10.94
C THR A 221 -2.92 19.06 12.39
N THR A 222 -2.91 18.06 13.28
CA THR A 222 -3.30 18.23 14.69
C THR A 222 -2.08 18.28 15.62
N PRO A 223 -2.23 18.73 16.89
CA PRO A 223 -1.16 18.60 17.89
C PRO A 223 -0.65 17.16 18.05
N GLN A 224 -1.53 16.17 17.87
CA GLN A 224 -1.15 14.75 17.91
C GLN A 224 -0.23 14.39 16.75
N THR A 225 -0.49 14.91 15.55
CA THR A 225 0.38 14.75 14.37
C THR A 225 1.80 15.23 14.67
N PHE A 226 1.96 16.40 15.27
CA PHE A 226 3.29 16.93 15.66
C PHE A 226 3.97 16.09 16.75
N ASN A 227 3.21 15.63 17.75
CA ASN A 227 3.75 14.79 18.82
C ASN A 227 4.28 13.45 18.27
N LEU A 228 3.52 12.82 17.37
CA LEU A 228 3.93 11.57 16.73
C LEU A 228 5.11 11.79 15.78
N ALA A 229 5.11 12.88 15.00
CA ALA A 229 6.28 13.23 14.19
C ALA A 229 7.54 13.42 15.06
N SER A 230 7.41 14.10 16.21
CA SER A 230 8.51 14.26 17.17
C SER A 230 9.00 12.92 17.72
N LEU A 231 8.08 12.00 18.04
CA LEU A 231 8.42 10.64 18.48
C LEU A 231 9.20 9.88 17.40
N LEU A 232 8.74 9.93 16.15
CA LEU A 232 9.39 9.22 15.04
C LEU A 232 10.80 9.79 14.77
N ILE A 233 10.96 11.11 14.82
CA ILE A 233 12.27 11.77 14.74
C ILE A 233 13.18 11.33 15.91
N ALA A 234 12.65 11.26 17.13
CA ALA A 234 13.41 10.78 18.29
C ALA A 234 13.85 9.32 18.16
N ASN A 235 13.10 8.50 17.40
CA ASN A 235 13.47 7.12 17.05
C ASN A 235 14.36 7.02 15.79
N GLY A 236 14.90 8.14 15.31
CA GLY A 236 15.91 8.17 14.26
C GLY A 236 15.36 8.29 12.84
N ALA A 237 14.08 8.62 12.65
CA ALA A 237 13.53 8.83 11.31
C ALA A 237 14.38 9.82 10.49
N GLN A 238 14.70 9.45 9.23
CA GLN A 238 15.58 10.22 8.35
C GLN A 238 14.86 11.39 7.68
N LYS A 239 14.45 12.39 8.49
CA LYS A 239 13.67 13.55 8.05
C LYS A 239 14.30 14.28 6.85
N GLU A 240 15.62 14.49 6.86
CA GLU A 240 16.33 15.17 5.77
C GLU A 240 16.18 14.42 4.44
N GLN A 241 16.31 13.09 4.46
CA GLN A 241 16.13 12.23 3.28
C GLN A 241 14.68 12.28 2.78
N ILE A 242 13.71 12.21 3.70
CA ILE A 242 12.28 12.31 3.39
C ILE A 242 11.99 13.63 2.67
N ILE A 243 12.39 14.76 3.25
CA ILE A 243 12.15 16.08 2.67
C ILE A 243 12.85 16.22 1.32
N GLN A 244 14.07 15.68 1.20
CA GLN A 244 14.81 15.73 -0.04
C GLN A 244 14.07 15.00 -1.16
N ALA A 245 13.63 13.76 -0.90
CA ALA A 245 12.95 12.93 -1.89
C ALA A 245 11.53 13.40 -2.21
N LEU A 246 10.79 13.93 -1.24
CA LEU A 246 9.39 14.34 -1.46
C LEU A 246 9.26 15.74 -2.07
N TYR A 247 10.16 16.68 -1.74
CA TYR A 247 9.99 18.09 -2.13
C TYR A 247 11.18 18.70 -2.86
N LYS A 248 12.38 18.12 -2.77
CA LYS A 248 13.60 18.72 -3.32
C LYS A 248 14.20 17.97 -4.51
N THR A 249 13.53 16.93 -4.99
CA THR A 249 13.86 16.26 -6.26
C THR A 249 12.82 16.63 -7.30
N LYS A 250 13.21 17.47 -8.25
CA LYS A 250 12.40 17.84 -9.41
C LYS A 250 13.15 17.44 -10.67
N PRO A 251 12.58 16.65 -11.59
CA PRO A 251 13.25 16.32 -12.83
C PRO A 251 13.59 17.60 -13.59
N LEU A 252 14.83 17.70 -14.09
CA LEU A 252 15.29 18.88 -14.82
C LEU A 252 14.39 19.19 -16.03
N ASN A 253 13.88 18.15 -16.68
CA ASN A 253 12.99 18.27 -17.83
C ASN A 253 11.64 18.88 -17.44
N SER A 254 11.04 18.44 -16.33
CA SER A 254 9.80 19.01 -15.81
C SER A 254 10.00 20.45 -15.32
N LEU A 255 11.17 20.80 -14.73
CA LEU A 255 11.53 22.20 -14.43
C LEU A 255 11.67 23.07 -15.68
N LYS A 256 12.27 22.53 -16.75
CA LYS A 256 12.35 23.25 -18.04
C LYS A 256 10.98 23.44 -18.65
N LEU A 257 10.11 22.43 -18.60
CA LEU A 257 8.73 22.52 -19.06
C LEU A 257 8.00 23.61 -18.28
N TRP A 258 8.09 23.58 -16.95
CA TRP A 258 7.53 24.60 -16.08
C TRP A 258 8.00 26.00 -16.46
N GLY A 259 9.31 26.21 -16.66
CA GLY A 259 9.83 27.51 -17.09
C GLY A 259 9.29 28.00 -18.44
N ARG A 260 9.01 27.09 -19.38
CA ARG A 260 8.41 27.42 -20.68
C ARG A 260 6.95 27.85 -20.53
N LEU A 261 6.17 27.08 -19.75
CA LEU A 261 4.75 27.32 -19.52
C LEU A 261 4.53 28.56 -18.65
N LEU A 262 5.31 28.73 -17.59
CA LEU A 262 5.28 29.89 -16.71
C LEU A 262 5.50 31.21 -17.46
N ASN A 263 6.34 31.22 -18.50
CA ASN A 263 6.55 32.41 -19.33
C ASN A 263 5.31 32.83 -20.13
N ARG A 264 4.33 31.94 -20.29
CA ARG A 264 3.03 32.18 -20.95
C ARG A 264 1.86 32.13 -19.97
N LEU A 265 2.15 32.10 -18.66
CA LEU A 265 1.12 32.11 -17.63
C LEU A 265 0.31 33.41 -17.72
N ASP A 266 -1.00 33.27 -17.80
CA ASP A 266 -1.95 34.39 -17.75
C ASP A 266 -2.82 34.28 -16.48
N TRP A 267 -3.19 35.44 -15.94
CA TRP A 267 -3.96 35.58 -14.72
C TRP A 267 -5.24 36.38 -14.97
N GLN A 268 -6.37 35.73 -14.73
CA GLN A 268 -7.68 36.36 -14.79
C GLN A 268 -8.20 36.67 -13.37
N GLU A 269 -7.89 37.88 -12.89
CA GLU A 269 -8.24 38.39 -11.55
C GLU A 269 -9.72 38.16 -11.18
N GLU A 270 -10.65 38.51 -12.08
CA GLU A 270 -12.10 38.42 -11.83
C GLU A 270 -12.59 36.99 -11.56
N LYS A 271 -11.91 36.00 -12.14
CA LYS A 271 -12.24 34.57 -11.97
C LYS A 271 -11.32 33.87 -11.00
N LYS A 272 -10.29 34.56 -10.49
CA LYS A 272 -9.17 33.98 -9.74
C LYS A 272 -8.62 32.74 -10.45
N LEU A 273 -8.39 32.86 -11.76
CA LEU A 273 -7.99 31.74 -12.62
C LEU A 273 -6.61 32.02 -13.18
N ALA A 274 -5.68 31.10 -12.93
CA ALA A 274 -4.38 31.07 -13.57
C ALA A 274 -4.38 29.97 -14.64
N TRP A 275 -3.95 30.29 -15.86
CA TRP A 275 -3.90 29.30 -16.94
C TRP A 275 -2.67 29.49 -17.83
N THR A 276 -2.28 28.41 -18.49
CA THR A 276 -1.22 28.38 -19.48
C THR A 276 -1.58 27.36 -20.57
N GLU A 277 -1.07 27.58 -21.78
CA GLU A 277 -1.18 26.62 -22.88
C GLU A 277 0.11 25.80 -22.99
N ALA A 278 -0.03 24.50 -23.20
CA ALA A 278 1.08 23.60 -23.51
C ALA A 278 0.92 23.03 -24.92
N ASP A 279 1.89 23.27 -25.79
CA ASP A 279 1.87 22.77 -27.17
C ASP A 279 2.82 21.57 -27.35
N THR A 280 2.69 20.84 -28.47
CA THR A 280 3.56 19.68 -28.78
C THR A 280 5.05 20.05 -28.82
N ILE A 281 5.37 21.29 -29.20
CA ILE A 281 6.76 21.77 -29.30
C ILE A 281 7.37 21.90 -27.91
N ASP A 282 6.58 22.21 -26.88
CA ASP A 282 7.07 22.24 -25.50
C ASP A 282 7.55 20.88 -25.05
N PHE A 283 6.71 19.86 -25.20
CA PHE A 283 7.02 18.48 -24.83
C PHE A 283 8.25 17.95 -25.58
N GLU A 284 8.35 18.22 -26.89
CA GLU A 284 9.52 17.86 -27.70
C GLU A 284 10.80 18.54 -27.20
N LYS A 285 10.75 19.84 -26.90
CA LYS A 285 11.93 20.62 -26.46
C LYS A 285 12.40 20.26 -25.07
N THR A 286 11.51 19.76 -24.21
CA THR A 286 11.86 19.38 -22.85
C THR A 286 12.00 17.89 -22.65
N ASN A 287 11.70 17.08 -23.68
CA ASN A 287 11.67 15.62 -23.60
C ASN A 287 10.79 15.16 -22.42
N THR A 288 9.55 15.64 -22.44
CA THR A 288 8.49 15.38 -21.46
C THR A 288 7.23 14.87 -22.17
N SER A 289 6.24 14.39 -21.41
CA SER A 289 4.92 14.02 -21.92
C SER A 289 3.81 14.85 -21.25
N SER A 290 2.56 14.62 -21.64
CA SER A 290 1.39 15.17 -20.94
C SER A 290 1.35 14.79 -19.47
N ASP A 291 1.99 13.70 -19.05
CA ASP A 291 2.03 13.25 -17.66
C ASP A 291 2.83 14.23 -16.78
N ASP A 292 3.80 14.94 -17.37
CA ASP A 292 4.57 15.99 -16.69
C ASP A 292 3.75 17.27 -16.44
N LEU A 293 2.56 17.43 -17.03
CA LEU A 293 1.70 18.58 -16.74
C LEU A 293 1.18 18.55 -15.31
N TYR A 294 1.06 17.38 -14.69
CA TYR A 294 0.66 17.26 -13.29
C TYR A 294 1.61 18.04 -12.37
N PHE A 295 2.92 17.88 -12.59
CA PHE A 295 3.95 18.62 -11.88
C PHE A 295 3.78 20.13 -12.06
N VAL A 296 3.54 20.59 -13.30
CA VAL A 296 3.35 22.02 -13.60
C VAL A 296 2.13 22.58 -12.86
N LEU A 297 1.02 21.84 -12.86
CA LEU A 297 -0.20 22.24 -12.18
C LEU A 297 -0.03 22.30 -10.65
N GLU A 298 0.75 21.37 -10.07
CA GLU A 298 1.11 21.43 -8.65
C GLU A 298 1.90 22.73 -8.33
N GLU A 299 2.94 23.05 -9.10
CA GLU A 299 3.72 24.29 -8.90
C GLU A 299 2.87 25.56 -9.06
N MET A 300 1.96 25.59 -10.05
CA MET A 300 1.04 26.70 -10.24
C MET A 300 0.16 26.92 -9.02
N ASN A 301 -0.43 25.85 -8.48
CA ASN A 301 -1.31 25.93 -7.33
C ASN A 301 -0.56 26.31 -6.04
N GLU A 302 0.69 25.87 -5.87
CA GLU A 302 1.51 26.26 -4.71
C GLU A 302 1.89 27.75 -4.74
N LEU A 303 2.19 28.30 -5.91
CA LEU A 303 2.72 29.66 -6.04
C LEU A 303 1.64 30.74 -6.19
N LEU A 304 0.40 30.37 -6.57
CA LEU A 304 -0.73 31.28 -6.80
C LEU A 304 -1.90 30.99 -5.85
N PRO A 305 -1.83 31.46 -4.59
CA PRO A 305 -2.88 31.19 -3.61
C PRO A 305 -4.23 31.79 -4.06
N GLN A 306 -5.28 30.96 -4.04
CA GLN A 306 -6.68 31.18 -4.49
C GLN A 306 -7.00 30.88 -5.97
N SER A 307 -6.17 30.12 -6.70
CA SER A 307 -6.47 29.73 -8.09
C SER A 307 -7.04 28.32 -8.25
N TYR A 308 -7.96 28.16 -9.22
CA TYR A 308 -8.05 26.90 -9.96
C TYR A 308 -7.02 27.00 -11.09
N ALA A 309 -5.95 26.19 -11.07
CA ALA A 309 -5.00 26.13 -12.18
C ALA A 309 -5.46 25.11 -13.23
N THR A 310 -5.41 25.48 -14.51
CA THR A 310 -5.63 24.54 -15.62
C THR A 310 -4.58 24.76 -16.70
N ALA A 311 -4.15 23.66 -17.33
CA ALA A 311 -3.36 23.66 -18.54
C ALA A 311 -4.27 23.16 -19.67
N ILE A 312 -4.26 23.84 -20.81
CA ILE A 312 -5.01 23.47 -22.03
C ILE A 312 -4.03 23.03 -23.10
#